data_AF-A0AAV9XPF9-F1
#
_entry.id   AF-A0AAV9XPF9-F1
#
_cell.length_a   1.000
_cell.length_b   1.000
_cell.length_c   1.000
_cell.angle_alpha   90.00
_cell.angle_beta   90.00
_cell.angle_gamma   90.00
#
_symmetry.space_group_name_H-M   'P 1'
#
loop_
_entity.id
_entity.type
_entity.pdbx_description
1 polymer ?
#
loop_
_entity_poly.entity_id
_entity_poly.type
_entity_poly.pdbx_seq_one_letter_code
_entity_poly.pdbx_strand_id
1 'polypeptide(L)'
;MEEHASVMASLLESLARHYDLCSLALKQAESHDGGVSSEEGDLQTEEDKADMLAVLQRDAGEVDDVVNEIKERLDEMETTSVLVEQTVAQIGDHYRTMLSLLGSMHDGQSLLVNCTLQSKEFVQKQKDNQEVIAERLDELQRLTDHYVLFGEAYDALLVEVGRRIAVQRQKDTIIQEALAKIDMLNEGDLLEREQFRSEFGDYLPSDIWPGLSDPPGAYMIQPTDVWEIPEVKPGVIENAMTRRAAAISSGARQF
;
A
#
# COMPACT_ATOMS: atom_id res chain seq x y z
N MET A 1 16.60 54.23 -34.01
CA MET A 1 15.31 54.27 -34.74
C MET A 1 14.67 55.65 -34.64
N GLU A 2 14.34 56.15 -33.44
CA GLU A 2 13.73 57.48 -33.26
C GLU A 2 14.62 58.63 -33.77
N GLU A 3 15.93 58.56 -33.51
CA GLU A 3 16.92 59.53 -34.02
C GLU A 3 17.01 59.53 -35.56
N HIS A 4 17.18 58.37 -36.20
CA HIS A 4 17.18 58.25 -37.66
C HIS A 4 15.87 58.76 -38.28
N ALA A 5 14.72 58.46 -37.67
CA ALA A 5 13.42 58.94 -38.14
C ALA A 5 13.28 60.47 -38.03
N SER A 6 13.76 61.06 -36.93
CA SER A 6 13.75 62.51 -36.73
C SER A 6 14.66 63.24 -37.73
N VAL A 7 15.87 62.73 -37.98
CA VAL A 7 16.82 63.33 -38.92
C VAL A 7 16.34 63.17 -40.36
N MET A 8 15.83 61.99 -40.74
CA MET A 8 15.26 61.75 -42.06
C MET A 8 14.05 62.65 -42.33
N ALA A 9 13.20 62.90 -41.32
CA ALA A 9 12.09 63.85 -41.42
C ALA A 9 12.58 65.29 -41.68
N SER A 10 13.63 65.75 -40.99
CA SER A 10 14.19 67.08 -41.24
C SER A 10 14.84 67.23 -42.62
N LEU A 11 15.48 66.17 -43.13
CA LEU A 11 16.09 66.17 -44.46
C LEU A 11 15.01 66.19 -45.57
N LEU A 12 13.94 65.40 -45.40
CA LEU A 12 12.79 65.42 -46.31
C LEU A 12 12.05 66.78 -46.30
N GLU A 13 11.93 67.41 -45.14
CA GLU A 13 11.36 68.75 -45.03
C GLU A 13 12.24 69.78 -45.76
N SER A 14 13.56 69.70 -45.63
CA SER A 14 14.49 70.57 -46.36
C SER A 14 14.38 70.39 -47.88
N LEU A 15 14.30 69.14 -48.36
CA LEU A 15 14.13 68.83 -49.77
C LEU A 15 12.78 69.33 -50.32
N ALA A 16 11.70 69.18 -49.55
CA ALA A 16 10.38 69.68 -49.91
C ALA A 16 10.38 71.21 -50.04
N ARG A 17 11.00 71.93 -49.10
CA ARG A 17 11.17 73.39 -49.18
C ARG A 17 11.96 73.81 -50.41
N HIS A 18 13.03 73.09 -50.75
CA HIS A 18 13.81 73.36 -51.97
C HIS A 18 12.99 73.13 -53.26
N TYR A 19 12.19 72.06 -53.31
CA TYR A 19 11.27 71.81 -54.42
C TYR A 19 10.22 72.92 -54.57
N ASP A 20 9.62 73.36 -53.45
CA ASP A 20 8.65 74.45 -53.45
C ASP A 20 9.26 75.75 -54.00
N LEU A 21 10.49 76.08 -53.57
CA LEU A 21 11.25 77.23 -54.08
C LEU A 21 11.59 77.11 -55.58
N CYS A 22 12.02 75.93 -56.05
CA CYS A 22 12.23 75.66 -57.47
C CYS A 22 10.94 75.84 -58.28
N SER A 23 9.82 75.33 -57.77
CA SER A 23 8.52 75.41 -58.42
C SER A 23 8.00 76.84 -58.50
N LEU A 24 8.29 77.64 -57.48
CA LEU A 24 7.96 79.07 -57.45
C LEU A 24 8.79 79.83 -58.49
N ALA A 25 10.10 79.58 -58.55
CA ALA A 25 10.99 80.19 -59.53
C ALA A 25 10.62 79.82 -60.97
N LEU A 26 10.25 78.56 -61.23
CA LEU A 26 9.75 78.11 -62.54
C LEU A 26 8.46 78.81 -62.95
N LYS A 27 7.46 78.88 -62.06
CA LYS A 27 6.19 79.57 -62.32
C LYS A 27 6.39 81.07 -62.60
N GLN A 28 7.37 81.69 -61.95
CA GLN A 28 7.73 83.09 -62.17
C GLN A 28 8.49 83.31 -63.48
N ALA A 29 9.30 82.34 -63.92
CA ALA A 29 9.96 82.38 -65.23
C ALA A 29 8.95 82.19 -66.38
N GLU A 30 7.96 81.31 -66.20
CA GLU A 30 6.90 81.07 -67.19
C GLU A 30 5.89 82.23 -67.30
N SER A 31 5.59 82.93 -66.20
CA SER A 31 4.70 84.11 -66.21
C SER A 31 5.35 85.37 -66.82
N HIS A 32 6.67 85.38 -66.99
CA HIS A 32 7.39 86.47 -67.65
C HIS A 32 7.35 86.38 -69.19
N ASP A 33 7.23 85.18 -69.77
CA ASP A 33 7.21 84.98 -71.24
C ASP A 33 5.79 85.05 -71.84
N GLY A 34 4.75 84.74 -71.05
CA GLY A 34 3.34 84.94 -71.43
C GLY A 34 2.78 86.22 -70.79
N GLY A 35 2.85 87.35 -71.49
CA GLY A 35 2.46 88.69 -71.00
C GLY A 35 1.01 88.84 -70.49
N VAL A 36 0.72 88.29 -69.31
CA VAL A 36 -0.46 88.56 -68.51
C VAL A 36 -0.01 88.60 -67.05
N SER A 37 0.19 89.82 -66.56
CA SER A 37 0.31 90.11 -65.13
C SER A 37 -0.99 89.71 -64.43
N SER A 38 -0.92 88.75 -63.51
CA SER A 38 -1.92 88.62 -62.46
C SER A 38 -1.22 88.55 -61.11
N GLU A 39 -1.65 89.50 -60.29
CA GLU A 39 -1.24 89.82 -58.93
C GLU A 39 -1.43 88.60 -58.03
N GLU A 40 -0.35 88.13 -57.40
CA GLU A 40 -0.30 87.65 -56.01
C GLU A 40 1.13 87.15 -55.69
N GLY A 41 1.87 87.90 -54.87
CA GLY A 41 3.12 87.48 -54.24
C GLY A 41 4.40 87.99 -54.91
N ASP A 42 4.63 89.28 -54.80
CA ASP A 42 5.67 90.05 -55.50
C ASP A 42 7.07 89.91 -54.86
N LEU A 43 8.06 89.45 -55.63
CA LEU A 43 9.50 89.67 -55.38
C LEU A 43 9.92 90.84 -56.27
N GLN A 44 9.84 92.05 -55.73
CA GLN A 44 9.85 93.30 -56.50
C GLN A 44 11.23 93.74 -57.03
N THR A 45 12.29 92.94 -56.90
CA THR A 45 13.64 93.36 -57.30
C THR A 45 14.38 92.27 -58.09
N GLU A 46 15.04 92.64 -59.19
CA GLU A 46 15.94 91.73 -59.95
C GLU A 46 17.08 91.17 -59.07
N GLU A 47 17.41 91.88 -58.00
CA GLU A 47 18.35 91.45 -56.95
C GLU A 47 17.80 90.27 -56.12
N ASP A 48 16.52 90.29 -55.71
CA ASP A 48 15.90 89.19 -54.96
C ASP A 48 15.77 87.91 -55.81
N LYS A 49 15.55 88.05 -57.12
CA LYS A 49 15.55 86.93 -58.07
C LYS A 49 16.94 86.34 -58.25
N ALA A 50 17.97 87.19 -58.36
CA ALA A 50 19.35 86.74 -58.46
C ALA A 50 19.80 86.01 -57.18
N ASP A 51 19.42 86.53 -56.01
CA ASP A 51 19.68 85.89 -54.71
C ASP A 51 18.94 84.55 -54.58
N MET A 52 17.66 84.49 -54.98
CA MET A 52 16.90 83.23 -55.01
C MET A 52 17.54 82.20 -55.94
N LEU A 53 17.96 82.60 -57.16
CA LEU A 53 18.64 81.70 -58.09
C LEU A 53 20.01 81.25 -57.57
N ALA A 54 20.73 82.11 -56.86
CA ALA A 54 22.00 81.74 -56.22
C ALA A 54 21.81 80.70 -55.11
N VAL A 55 20.77 80.86 -54.28
CA VAL A 55 20.39 79.87 -53.27
C VAL A 55 19.96 78.56 -53.92
N LEU A 56 19.11 78.60 -54.96
CA LEU A 56 18.69 77.40 -55.69
C LEU A 56 19.86 76.68 -56.35
N GLN A 57 20.83 77.40 -56.93
CA GLN A 57 21.99 76.80 -57.57
C GLN A 57 22.94 76.15 -56.56
N ARG A 58 23.08 76.74 -55.37
CA ARG A 58 23.86 76.15 -54.28
C ARG A 58 23.17 74.90 -53.74
N ASP A 59 21.89 75.03 -53.37
CA ASP A 59 21.11 73.95 -52.78
C ASP A 59 20.97 72.78 -53.78
N ALA A 60 20.85 73.05 -55.09
CA ALA A 60 20.85 72.02 -56.13
C ALA A 60 22.14 71.18 -56.17
N GLY A 61 23.28 71.72 -55.72
CA GLY A 61 24.52 70.98 -55.56
C GLY A 61 24.57 70.09 -54.31
N GLU A 62 23.72 70.36 -53.31
CA GLU A 62 23.66 69.64 -52.03
C GLU A 62 22.54 68.59 -51.99
N VAL A 63 21.57 68.65 -52.93
CA VAL A 63 20.44 67.70 -53.00
C VAL A 63 20.91 66.25 -53.08
N ASP A 64 21.93 65.95 -53.88
CA ASP A 64 22.44 64.58 -54.01
C ASP A 64 23.02 64.06 -52.68
N ASP A 65 23.70 64.92 -51.92
CA ASP A 65 24.28 64.57 -50.61
C ASP A 65 23.17 64.34 -49.57
N VAL A 66 22.15 65.19 -49.54
CA VAL A 66 20.97 65.04 -48.66
C VAL A 66 20.19 63.75 -48.99
N VAL A 67 20.02 63.43 -50.27
CA VAL A 67 19.37 62.19 -50.71
C VAL A 67 20.21 60.96 -50.36
N ASN A 68 21.54 61.05 -50.47
CA ASN A 68 22.42 59.96 -50.05
C ASN A 68 22.37 59.75 -48.53
N GLU A 69 22.35 60.82 -47.73
CA GLU A 69 22.18 60.72 -46.27
C GLU A 69 20.83 60.08 -45.91
N ILE A 70 19.74 60.46 -46.57
CA ILE A 70 18.42 59.82 -46.37
C ILE A 70 18.50 58.32 -46.68
N LYS A 71 19.17 57.92 -47.76
CA LYS A 71 19.35 56.50 -48.12
C LYS A 71 20.18 55.74 -47.11
N GLU A 72 21.31 56.29 -46.67
CA GLU A 72 22.15 55.67 -45.64
C GLU A 72 21.37 55.47 -44.33
N ARG A 73 20.60 56.48 -43.92
CA ARG A 73 19.73 56.40 -42.73
C ARG A 73 18.61 55.38 -42.88
N LEU A 74 18.03 55.26 -44.08
CA LEU A 74 17.03 54.25 -44.38
C LEU A 74 17.64 52.85 -44.30
N ASP A 75 18.80 52.63 -44.92
CA ASP A 75 19.52 51.35 -44.89
C ASP A 75 19.91 50.93 -43.45
N GLU A 76 20.39 51.88 -42.64
CA GLU A 76 20.67 51.66 -41.21
C GLU A 76 19.40 51.28 -40.42
N MET A 77 18.26 51.91 -40.74
CA MET A 77 16.99 51.64 -40.09
C MET A 77 16.40 50.28 -40.50
N GLU A 78 16.51 49.91 -41.77
CA GLU A 78 16.08 48.61 -42.29
C GLU A 78 16.90 47.46 -41.70
N THR A 79 18.23 47.60 -41.66
CA THR A 79 19.12 46.61 -41.04
C THR A 79 18.84 46.43 -39.56
N THR A 80 18.60 47.54 -38.83
CA THR A 80 18.21 47.50 -37.42
C THR A 80 16.85 46.83 -37.23
N SER A 81 15.87 47.12 -38.09
CA SER A 81 14.54 46.48 -38.03
C SER A 81 14.63 44.96 -38.18
N VAL A 82 15.39 44.49 -39.17
CA VAL A 82 15.64 43.05 -39.38
C VAL A 82 16.27 42.41 -38.15
N LEU A 83 17.25 43.07 -37.53
CA LEU A 83 17.89 42.56 -36.31
C LEU A 83 16.92 42.47 -35.13
N VAL A 84 16.06 43.49 -34.95
CA VAL A 84 15.04 43.52 -33.89
C VAL A 84 14.02 42.40 -34.10
N GLU A 85 13.51 42.21 -35.33
CA GLU A 85 12.58 41.14 -35.66
C GLU A 85 13.17 39.76 -35.39
N GLN A 86 14.43 39.54 -35.80
CA GLN A 86 15.14 38.29 -35.52
C GLN A 86 15.31 38.06 -34.02
N THR A 87 15.67 39.09 -33.26
CA THR A 87 15.85 38.99 -31.81
C THR A 87 14.53 38.69 -31.10
N VAL A 88 13.43 39.35 -31.50
CA VAL A 88 12.09 39.07 -30.96
C VAL A 88 11.65 37.64 -31.28
N ALA A 89 11.90 37.15 -32.49
CA ALA A 89 11.62 35.77 -32.87
C ALA A 89 12.43 34.78 -32.00
N GLN A 90 13.73 35.03 -31.83
CA GLN A 90 14.60 34.20 -30.98
C GLN A 90 14.14 34.19 -29.52
N ILE A 91 13.77 35.33 -28.95
CA ILE A 91 13.23 35.42 -27.58
C ILE A 91 11.92 34.63 -27.49
N GLY A 92 11.04 34.75 -28.49
CA GLY A 92 9.80 33.97 -28.58
C GLY A 92 10.04 32.46 -28.60
N ASP A 93 11.02 31.99 -29.35
CA ASP A 93 11.41 30.57 -29.40
C ASP A 93 11.99 30.08 -28.08
N HIS A 94 12.86 30.85 -27.44
CA HIS A 94 13.40 30.54 -26.12
C HIS A 94 12.30 30.47 -25.06
N TYR A 95 11.37 31.43 -25.07
CA TYR A 95 10.24 31.46 -24.15
C TYR A 95 9.34 30.21 -24.32
N ARG A 96 9.01 29.84 -25.56
CA ARG A 96 8.26 28.61 -25.85
C ARG A 96 8.98 27.36 -25.35
N THR A 97 10.29 27.29 -25.54
CA THR A 97 11.12 26.17 -25.09
C THR A 97 11.14 26.07 -23.56
N MET A 98 11.31 27.19 -22.85
CA MET A 98 11.27 27.22 -21.38
C MET A 98 9.90 26.79 -20.85
N LEU A 99 8.81 27.26 -21.44
CA LEU A 99 7.46 26.83 -21.04
C LEU A 99 7.26 25.33 -21.24
N SER A 100 7.73 24.78 -22.36
CA SER A 100 7.68 23.34 -22.61
C SER A 100 8.47 22.55 -21.57
N LEU A 101 9.66 23.01 -21.20
CA LEU A 101 10.49 22.37 -20.17
C LEU A 101 9.80 22.38 -18.81
N LEU A 102 9.21 23.51 -18.42
CA LEU A 102 8.45 23.64 -17.17
C LEU A 102 7.23 22.72 -17.16
N GLY A 103 6.53 22.57 -18.29
CA GLY A 103 5.44 21.60 -18.45
C GLY A 103 5.90 20.16 -18.19
N SER A 104 6.98 19.74 -18.86
CA SER A 104 7.54 18.39 -18.65
C SER A 104 8.04 18.16 -17.22
N MET A 105 8.63 19.18 -16.58
CA MET A 105 9.01 19.10 -15.17
C MET A 105 7.80 18.94 -14.25
N HIS A 106 6.71 19.64 -14.53
CA HIS A 106 5.47 19.53 -13.75
C HIS A 106 4.85 18.12 -13.87
N ASP A 107 4.82 17.56 -15.09
CA ASP A 107 4.34 16.19 -15.31
C ASP A 107 5.21 15.18 -14.55
N GLY A 108 6.54 15.35 -14.58
CA GLY A 108 7.48 14.55 -13.80
C GLY A 108 7.26 14.65 -12.28
N GLN A 109 6.92 15.84 -11.79
CA GLN A 109 6.60 16.05 -10.37
C GLN A 109 5.33 15.29 -9.95
N SER A 110 4.28 15.32 -10.79
CA SER A 110 3.05 14.55 -10.54
C SER A 110 3.32 13.05 -10.44
N LEU A 111 4.15 12.51 -11.33
CA LEU A 111 4.58 11.10 -11.29
C LEU A 111 5.34 10.77 -10.01
N LEU A 112 6.28 11.62 -9.58
CA LEU A 112 7.02 11.41 -8.33
C LEU A 112 6.13 11.39 -7.09
N VAL A 113 5.14 12.29 -7.04
CA VAL A 113 4.14 12.33 -5.96
C VAL A 113 3.33 11.03 -5.94
N ASN A 114 2.86 10.56 -7.10
CA ASN A 114 2.12 9.30 -7.22
C ASN A 114 2.97 8.09 -6.79
N CYS A 115 4.21 7.99 -7.24
CA CYS A 115 5.14 6.93 -6.82
C CYS A 115 5.36 6.96 -5.29
N THR A 116 5.49 8.15 -4.71
CA THR A 116 5.65 8.31 -3.26
C THR A 116 4.40 7.86 -2.50
N LEU A 117 3.21 8.19 -3.00
CA LEU A 117 1.94 7.78 -2.41
C LEU A 117 1.77 6.25 -2.49
N GLN A 118 1.98 5.66 -3.67
CA GLN A 118 1.93 4.21 -3.85
C GLN A 118 2.95 3.47 -2.99
N SER A 119 4.17 4.01 -2.86
CA SER A 119 5.18 3.43 -1.98
C SER A 119 4.74 3.44 -0.51
N LYS A 120 4.06 4.51 -0.05
CA LYS A 120 3.52 4.57 1.32
C LYS A 120 2.38 3.60 1.53
N GLU A 121 1.45 3.51 0.58
CA GLU A 121 0.35 2.53 0.62
C GLU A 121 0.87 1.10 0.65
N PHE A 122 1.88 0.79 -0.18
CA PHE A 122 2.52 -0.51 -0.20
C PHE A 122 3.16 -0.86 1.16
N VAL A 123 3.93 0.06 1.74
CA VAL A 123 4.58 -0.15 3.05
C VAL A 123 3.53 -0.34 4.15
N GLN A 124 2.44 0.43 4.14
CA GLN A 124 1.36 0.26 5.11
C GLN A 124 0.70 -1.11 4.97
N LYS A 125 0.33 -1.49 3.73
CA LYS A 125 -0.28 -2.81 3.46
C LYS A 125 0.66 -3.96 3.85
N GLN A 126 1.95 -3.80 3.63
CA GLN A 126 2.95 -4.79 4.05
C GLN A 126 3.00 -4.92 5.58
N LYS A 127 2.92 -3.81 6.31
CA LYS A 127 2.87 -3.81 7.77
C LYS A 127 1.61 -4.50 8.28
N ASP A 128 0.45 -4.15 7.75
CA ASP A 128 -0.84 -4.75 8.12
C ASP A 128 -0.82 -6.27 7.88
N ASN A 129 -0.31 -6.70 6.72
CA ASN A 129 -0.15 -8.12 6.42
C ASN A 129 0.80 -8.83 7.39
N GLN A 130 1.90 -8.19 7.77
CA GLN A 130 2.86 -8.76 8.71
C GLN A 130 2.23 -8.95 10.09
N GLU A 131 1.41 -8.02 10.55
CA GLU A 131 0.66 -8.13 11.80
C GLU A 131 -0.33 -9.30 11.76
N VAL A 132 -1.10 -9.42 10.67
CA VAL A 132 -2.04 -10.55 10.48
C VAL A 132 -1.30 -11.89 10.41
N ILE A 133 -0.18 -11.97 9.70
CA ILE A 133 0.61 -13.21 9.63
C ILE A 133 1.14 -13.59 11.00
N ALA A 134 1.63 -12.62 11.78
CA ALA A 134 2.13 -12.88 13.13
C ALA A 134 1.02 -13.41 14.06
N GLU A 135 -0.17 -12.82 14.01
CA GLU A 135 -1.35 -13.30 14.77
C GLU A 135 -1.72 -14.74 14.38
N ARG A 136 -1.78 -15.05 13.07
CA ARG A 136 -2.11 -16.40 12.60
C ARG A 136 -1.04 -17.43 12.94
N LEU A 137 0.24 -17.05 12.94
CA LEU A 137 1.32 -17.92 13.37
C LEU A 137 1.22 -18.23 14.87
N ASP A 138 0.86 -17.26 15.69
CA ASP A 138 0.63 -17.47 17.13
C ASP A 138 -0.56 -18.42 17.37
N GLU A 139 -1.67 -18.25 16.63
CA GLU A 139 -2.81 -19.19 16.68
C GLU A 139 -2.43 -20.62 16.27
N LEU A 140 -1.63 -20.77 15.21
CA LEU A 140 -1.13 -22.08 14.77
C LEU A 140 -0.20 -22.73 15.80
N GLN A 141 0.62 -21.93 16.49
CA GLN A 141 1.45 -22.41 17.59
C GLN A 141 0.57 -22.93 18.74
N ARG A 142 -0.42 -22.15 19.17
CA ARG A 142 -1.37 -22.57 20.23
C ARG A 142 -2.13 -23.85 19.85
N LEU A 143 -2.52 -23.99 18.58
CA LEU A 143 -3.16 -25.21 18.09
C LEU A 143 -2.22 -26.42 18.12
N THR A 144 -0.95 -26.21 17.78
CA THR A 144 0.09 -27.23 17.87
C THR A 144 0.28 -27.67 19.32
N ASP A 145 0.41 -26.72 20.24
CA ASP A 145 0.55 -27.00 21.68
C ASP A 145 -0.69 -27.75 22.21
N HIS A 146 -1.89 -27.37 21.76
CA HIS A 146 -3.12 -28.08 22.11
C HIS A 146 -3.09 -29.55 21.69
N TYR A 147 -2.65 -29.86 20.46
CA TYR A 147 -2.59 -31.24 19.98
C TYR A 147 -1.50 -32.06 20.65
N VAL A 148 -0.39 -31.44 21.04
CA VAL A 148 0.64 -32.07 21.87
C VAL A 148 0.05 -32.45 23.24
N LEU A 149 -0.57 -31.49 23.93
CA LEU A 149 -1.23 -31.73 25.22
C LEU A 149 -2.38 -32.74 25.12
N PHE A 150 -3.14 -32.73 24.03
CA PHE A 150 -4.17 -33.72 23.77
C PHE A 150 -3.59 -35.14 23.69
N GLY A 151 -2.45 -35.32 23.01
CA GLY A 151 -1.75 -36.60 22.96
C GLY A 151 -1.34 -37.08 24.35
N GLU A 152 -0.79 -36.20 25.18
CA GLU A 152 -0.42 -36.51 26.57
C GLU A 152 -1.62 -36.87 27.45
N ALA A 153 -2.71 -36.10 27.32
CA ALA A 153 -3.96 -36.33 28.04
C ALA A 153 -4.61 -37.65 27.62
N TYR A 154 -4.54 -37.99 26.33
CA TYR A 154 -5.05 -39.26 25.80
C TYR A 154 -4.25 -40.46 26.35
N ASP A 155 -2.93 -40.36 26.40
CA ASP A 155 -2.09 -41.39 27.03
C ASP A 155 -2.39 -41.52 28.53
N ALA A 156 -2.60 -40.40 29.24
CA ALA A 156 -3.02 -40.44 30.64
C ALA A 156 -4.39 -41.10 30.83
N LEU A 157 -5.34 -40.83 29.94
CA LEU A 157 -6.66 -41.47 29.93
C LEU A 157 -6.54 -43.00 29.75
N LEU A 158 -5.73 -43.47 28.81
CA LEU A 158 -5.51 -44.90 28.59
C LEU A 158 -4.94 -45.60 29.83
N VAL A 159 -3.98 -44.96 30.51
CA VAL A 159 -3.42 -45.47 31.77
C VAL A 159 -4.49 -45.53 32.86
N GLU A 160 -5.34 -44.51 32.97
CA GLU A 160 -6.43 -44.48 33.94
C GLU A 160 -7.49 -45.57 33.66
N VAL A 161 -7.82 -45.83 32.39
CA VAL A 161 -8.67 -46.96 31.99
C VAL A 161 -8.06 -48.28 32.47
N GLY A 162 -6.77 -48.50 32.22
CA GLY A 162 -6.06 -49.69 32.70
C GLY A 162 -6.10 -49.84 34.23
N ARG A 163 -5.90 -48.74 34.96
CA ARG A 163 -5.99 -48.71 36.43
C ARG A 163 -7.39 -49.13 36.91
N ARG A 164 -8.46 -48.62 36.28
CA ARG A 164 -9.85 -48.98 36.64
C ARG A 164 -10.15 -50.45 36.38
N ILE A 165 -9.66 -51.01 35.27
CA ILE A 165 -9.75 -52.45 34.98
C ILE A 165 -9.07 -53.27 36.08
N ALA A 166 -7.85 -52.88 36.48
CA ALA A 166 -7.11 -53.57 37.52
C ALA A 166 -7.84 -53.55 38.88
N VAL A 167 -8.39 -52.39 39.25
CA VAL A 167 -9.19 -52.26 40.49
C VAL A 167 -10.45 -53.11 40.42
N GLN A 168 -11.13 -53.16 39.28
CA GLN A 168 -12.32 -54.00 39.14
C GLN A 168 -11.98 -55.48 39.31
N ARG A 169 -10.91 -55.96 38.66
CA ARG A 169 -10.42 -57.32 38.84
C ARG A 169 -10.07 -57.64 40.29
N GLN A 170 -9.46 -56.71 41.01
CA GLN A 170 -9.17 -56.88 42.44
C GLN A 170 -10.43 -57.03 43.28
N LYS A 171 -11.48 -56.23 43.00
CA LYS A 171 -12.79 -56.39 43.66
C LYS A 171 -13.39 -57.76 43.37
N ASP A 172 -13.36 -58.19 42.11
CA ASP A 172 -13.91 -59.48 41.69
C ASP A 172 -13.17 -60.64 42.38
N THR A 173 -11.84 -60.57 42.49
CA THR A 173 -11.02 -61.55 43.23
C THR A 173 -11.41 -61.60 44.72
N ILE A 174 -11.54 -60.45 45.38
CA ILE A 174 -11.95 -60.40 46.80
C ILE A 174 -13.34 -61.01 46.99
N ILE A 175 -14.29 -60.71 46.10
CA ILE A 175 -15.64 -61.27 46.14
C ILE A 175 -15.60 -62.79 45.97
N GLN A 176 -14.83 -63.29 44.99
CA GLN A 176 -14.67 -64.73 44.76
C GLN A 176 -14.04 -65.43 45.97
N GLU A 177 -12.98 -64.86 46.55
CA GLU A 177 -12.34 -65.39 47.76
C GLU A 177 -13.28 -65.39 48.97
N ALA A 178 -14.09 -64.33 49.13
CA ALA A 178 -15.06 -64.24 50.21
C ALA A 178 -16.18 -65.28 50.07
N LEU A 179 -16.74 -65.43 48.86
CA LEU A 179 -17.75 -66.46 48.58
C LEU A 179 -17.18 -67.86 48.80
N ALA A 180 -15.96 -68.15 48.32
CA ALA A 180 -15.32 -69.44 48.55
C ALA A 180 -15.08 -69.72 50.05
N LYS A 181 -14.75 -68.71 50.86
CA LYS A 181 -14.65 -68.85 52.32
C LYS A 181 -15.99 -69.12 52.99
N ILE A 182 -17.07 -68.48 52.51
CA ILE A 182 -18.43 -68.74 53.00
C ILE A 182 -18.85 -70.17 52.64
N ASP A 183 -18.57 -70.62 51.42
CA ASP A 183 -18.88 -71.98 50.98
C ASP A 183 -18.13 -73.03 51.83
N MET A 184 -16.84 -72.82 52.11
CA MET A 184 -16.06 -73.67 53.01
C MET A 184 -16.65 -73.74 54.44
N LEU A 185 -17.15 -72.62 54.97
CA LEU A 185 -17.82 -72.60 56.29
C LEU A 185 -19.16 -73.35 56.25
N ASN A 186 -19.93 -73.19 55.18
CA ASN A 186 -21.20 -73.89 54.98
C ASN A 186 -21.00 -75.40 54.86
N GLU A 187 -19.96 -75.85 54.15
CA GLU A 187 -19.58 -77.27 54.07
C GLU A 187 -19.19 -77.81 55.44
N GLY A 188 -18.39 -77.06 56.22
CA GLY A 188 -18.04 -77.42 57.60
C GLY A 188 -19.25 -77.52 58.53
N ASP A 189 -20.16 -76.53 58.49
CA ASP A 189 -21.41 -76.54 59.26
C ASP A 189 -22.31 -77.73 58.87
N LEU A 190 -22.38 -78.06 57.58
CA LEU A 190 -23.15 -79.22 57.11
C LEU A 190 -22.61 -80.52 57.72
N LEU A 191 -21.30 -80.73 57.72
CA LEU A 191 -20.66 -81.92 58.30
C LEU A 191 -20.94 -82.04 59.81
N GLU A 192 -20.79 -80.94 60.56
CA GLU A 192 -21.07 -80.90 62.00
C GLU A 192 -22.57 -81.17 62.29
N ARG A 193 -23.48 -80.61 61.48
CA ARG A 193 -24.94 -80.89 61.57
C ARG A 193 -25.27 -82.34 61.28
N GLU A 194 -24.64 -82.94 60.27
CA GLU A 194 -24.80 -84.35 59.93
C GLU A 194 -24.29 -85.26 61.05
N GLN A 195 -23.13 -84.93 61.62
CA GLN A 195 -22.58 -85.65 62.77
C GLN A 195 -23.53 -85.55 63.97
N PHE A 196 -23.96 -84.35 64.33
CA PHE A 196 -24.92 -84.14 65.42
C PHE A 196 -26.21 -84.94 65.21
N ARG A 197 -26.74 -84.93 63.98
CA ARG A 197 -27.94 -85.68 63.60
C ARG A 197 -27.72 -87.19 63.72
N SER A 198 -26.56 -87.69 63.33
CA SER A 198 -26.20 -89.10 63.47
C SER A 198 -26.07 -89.54 64.93
N GLU A 199 -25.60 -88.67 65.82
CA GLU A 199 -25.37 -89.01 67.23
C GLU A 199 -26.64 -88.86 68.10
N PHE A 200 -27.44 -87.83 67.85
CA PHE A 200 -28.56 -87.46 68.73
C PHE A 200 -29.94 -87.44 68.05
N GLY A 201 -30.01 -87.61 66.73
CA GLY A 201 -31.24 -87.45 65.95
C GLY A 201 -32.38 -88.38 66.36
N ASP A 202 -32.07 -89.65 66.68
CA ASP A 202 -33.06 -90.66 67.08
C ASP A 202 -33.76 -90.33 68.42
N TYR A 203 -33.18 -89.44 69.22
CA TYR A 203 -33.68 -89.05 70.53
C TYR A 203 -34.43 -87.71 70.53
N LEU A 204 -34.49 -87.01 69.38
CA LEU A 204 -35.09 -85.68 69.27
C LEU A 204 -36.38 -85.74 68.41
N PRO A 205 -37.53 -85.29 68.95
CA PRO A 205 -38.73 -85.11 68.16
C PRO A 205 -38.51 -84.13 66.99
N SER A 206 -39.04 -84.46 65.82
CA SER A 206 -38.81 -83.68 64.58
C SER A 206 -39.41 -82.26 64.62
N ASP A 207 -40.28 -81.96 65.58
CA ASP A 207 -40.98 -80.70 65.77
C ASP A 207 -40.28 -79.75 66.77
N ILE A 208 -39.20 -80.18 67.44
CA ILE A 208 -38.52 -79.36 68.44
C ILE A 208 -37.84 -78.12 67.83
N TRP A 209 -37.31 -78.25 66.61
CA TRP A 209 -36.74 -77.14 65.86
C TRP A 209 -36.67 -77.47 64.34
N PRO A 210 -37.39 -76.72 63.48
CA PRO A 210 -37.36 -76.95 62.03
C PRO A 210 -35.97 -76.84 61.39
N GLY A 211 -35.09 -76.01 61.97
CA GLY A 211 -33.74 -75.76 61.45
C GLY A 211 -32.77 -76.94 61.52
N LEU A 212 -33.14 -78.04 62.21
CA LEU A 212 -32.39 -79.30 62.20
C LEU A 212 -32.25 -79.90 60.80
N SER A 213 -33.21 -79.64 59.91
CA SER A 213 -33.26 -80.17 58.55
C SER A 213 -33.00 -79.13 57.47
N ASP A 214 -32.93 -77.85 57.83
CA ASP A 214 -32.73 -76.76 56.87
C ASP A 214 -31.28 -76.76 56.34
N PRO A 215 -31.09 -76.51 55.03
CA PRO A 215 -29.76 -76.33 54.47
C PRO A 215 -29.08 -75.07 55.05
N PRO A 216 -27.73 -75.00 55.02
CA PRO A 216 -27.02 -73.77 55.36
C PRO A 216 -27.51 -72.57 54.53
N GLY A 217 -27.46 -71.38 55.11
CA GLY A 217 -27.91 -70.16 54.45
C GLY A 217 -27.03 -69.80 53.25
N ALA A 218 -27.65 -69.53 52.10
CA ALA A 218 -26.95 -69.05 50.91
C ALA A 218 -26.72 -67.53 50.97
N TYR A 219 -25.53 -67.08 50.55
CA TYR A 219 -25.19 -65.66 50.39
C TYR A 219 -25.04 -65.32 48.91
N MET A 220 -25.59 -64.17 48.50
CA MET A 220 -25.48 -63.67 47.12
C MET A 220 -25.01 -62.22 47.14
N ILE A 221 -23.92 -61.94 46.42
CA ILE A 221 -23.41 -60.59 46.20
C ILE A 221 -23.74 -60.18 44.77
N GLN A 222 -24.46 -59.07 44.60
CA GLN A 222 -24.80 -58.53 43.27
C GLN A 222 -24.24 -57.11 43.12
N PRO A 223 -23.60 -56.79 41.98
CA PRO A 223 -23.19 -55.42 41.69
C PRO A 223 -24.43 -54.54 41.49
N THR A 224 -24.42 -53.35 42.11
CA THR A 224 -25.51 -52.38 42.00
C THR A 224 -25.45 -51.60 40.68
N ASP A 225 -24.24 -51.33 40.18
CA ASP A 225 -24.02 -50.59 38.94
C ASP A 225 -23.27 -51.45 37.93
N VAL A 226 -23.76 -51.48 36.69
CA VAL A 226 -23.05 -52.10 35.56
C VAL A 226 -22.07 -51.08 35.00
N TRP A 227 -20.80 -51.19 35.39
CA TRP A 227 -19.73 -50.44 34.76
C TRP A 227 -19.29 -51.17 33.48
N GLU A 228 -19.54 -50.59 32.31
CA GLU A 228 -18.98 -51.10 31.05
C GLU A 228 -17.47 -50.85 31.03
N ILE A 229 -16.69 -51.92 31.12
CA ILE A 229 -15.25 -51.87 30.92
C ILE A 229 -15.02 -51.70 29.41
N PRO A 230 -14.37 -50.61 28.96
CA PRO A 230 -14.06 -50.45 27.55
C PRO A 230 -13.11 -51.57 27.10
N GLU A 231 -13.45 -52.23 26.00
CA GLU A 231 -12.55 -53.20 25.36
C GLU A 231 -11.36 -52.46 24.75
N VAL A 232 -10.24 -52.46 25.47
CA VAL A 232 -8.98 -51.89 25.00
C VAL A 232 -8.12 -53.01 24.41
N LYS A 233 -7.62 -52.81 23.19
CA LYS A 233 -6.72 -53.76 22.52
C LYS A 233 -5.50 -54.06 23.40
N PRO A 234 -5.00 -55.31 23.41
CA PRO A 234 -3.82 -55.68 24.16
C PRO A 234 -2.61 -54.86 23.71
N GLY A 235 -1.78 -54.45 24.68
CA GLY A 235 -0.59 -53.63 24.46
C GLY A 235 -0.83 -52.12 24.35
N VAL A 236 -2.07 -51.64 24.15
CA VAL A 236 -2.34 -50.18 24.03
C VAL A 236 -2.04 -49.45 25.34
N ILE A 237 -2.43 -50.02 26.47
CA ILE A 237 -2.19 -49.45 27.80
C ILE A 237 -0.69 -49.48 28.14
N GLU A 238 -0.01 -50.59 27.84
CA GLU A 238 1.43 -50.75 28.07
C GLU A 238 2.26 -49.78 27.23
N ASN A 239 1.87 -49.60 25.97
CA ASN A 239 2.47 -48.60 25.09
C ASN A 239 2.24 -47.18 25.62
N ALA A 240 1.04 -46.85 26.12
CA ALA A 240 0.76 -45.55 26.74
C ALA A 240 1.57 -45.34 28.04
N MET A 241 1.73 -46.37 28.86
CA MET A 241 2.60 -46.33 30.05
C MET A 241 4.05 -46.08 29.67
N THR A 242 4.55 -46.78 28.64
CA THR A 242 5.93 -46.64 28.16
C THR A 242 6.18 -45.23 27.62
N ARG A 243 5.26 -44.68 26.82
CA ARG A 243 5.35 -43.30 26.34
C ARG A 243 5.37 -42.28 27.48
N ARG A 244 4.51 -42.43 28.50
CA ARG A 244 4.50 -41.54 29.66
C ARG A 244 5.77 -41.66 30.51
N ALA A 245 6.28 -42.87 30.70
CA ALA A 245 7.54 -43.10 31.42
C ALA A 245 8.72 -42.46 30.69
N ALA A 246 8.78 -42.61 29.36
CA ALA A 246 9.78 -41.96 28.52
C ALA A 246 9.71 -40.43 28.63
N ALA A 247 8.51 -39.84 28.53
CA ALA A 247 8.30 -38.40 28.65
C ALA A 247 8.71 -37.82 30.03
N ILE A 248 8.52 -38.59 31.11
CA ILE A 248 8.97 -38.21 32.46
C ILE A 248 10.51 -38.27 32.54
N SER A 249 11.12 -39.30 31.96
CA SER A 249 12.58 -39.49 31.99
C SER A 249 13.35 -38.49 31.13
N SER A 250 12.75 -37.99 30.05
CA SER A 250 13.37 -37.04 29.13
C SER A 250 13.32 -35.59 29.62
N GLY A 251 12.83 -35.33 30.84
CA GLY A 251 12.78 -33.98 31.40
C GLY A 251 11.78 -33.04 30.73
N ALA A 252 10.82 -33.55 29.94
CA ALA A 252 9.80 -32.74 29.27
C ALA A 252 8.75 -32.15 30.24
N ARG A 253 8.81 -32.53 31.52
CA ARG A 253 8.09 -31.87 32.62
C ARG A 253 8.98 -30.80 33.26
N GLN A 254 9.17 -29.69 32.55
CA GLN A 254 9.50 -28.42 33.19
C GLN A 254 8.42 -27.40 32.84
N PHE A 255 7.22 -27.61 33.37
CA PHE A 255 6.24 -26.57 33.69
C PHE A 255 5.41 -27.05 34.88
#